data_AF-A0A7W0YFM5-F1
#
_entry.id   AF-A0A7W0YFM5-F1
#
_cell.length_a   1.000
_cell.length_b   1.000
_cell.length_c   1.000
_cell.angle_alpha   90.00
_cell.angle_beta   90.00
_cell.angle_gamma   90.00
#
_symmetry.space_group_name_H-M   'P 1'
#
loop_
_entity.id
_entity.type
_entity.pdbx_description
1 polymer ?
#
loop_
_entity_poly.entity_id
_entity_poly.type
_entity_poly.pdbx_seq_one_letter_code
_entity_poly.pdbx_strand_id
1 'polypeptide(L)'
;MTHRLAAVYAHPDDDTYGLAGTYALNQGNLALTVVVASSGEAGPIADSSLAAREHLAEIREREELAALAAVGADGADVHFLRFPDGGLADAPHEELVESITRVLREARPQVVVT
;
A
#
# COMPACT_ATOMS: atom_id res chain seq x y z
N MET A 1 4.61 -20.83 12.74
CA MET A 1 3.73 -19.80 13.35
C MET A 1 3.59 -18.68 12.34
N THR A 2 2.41 -18.13 12.13
CA THR A 2 2.21 -17.03 11.16
C THR A 2 2.48 -15.69 11.86
N HIS A 3 3.41 -14.91 11.32
CA HIS A 3 3.69 -13.55 11.77
C HIS A 3 2.71 -12.57 11.09
N ARG A 4 2.31 -11.50 11.78
CA ARG A 4 1.46 -10.43 11.27
C ARG A 4 2.28 -9.16 11.13
N LEU A 5 2.37 -8.65 9.91
CA LEU A 5 3.09 -7.41 9.60
C LEU A 5 2.13 -6.44 8.93
N ALA A 6 2.18 -5.17 9.33
CA ALA A 6 1.53 -4.09 8.61
C ALA A 6 2.58 -3.18 7.98
N ALA A 7 2.49 -3.00 6.67
CA ALA A 7 3.25 -2.03 5.88
C ALA A 7 2.37 -0.78 5.69
N VAL A 8 2.84 0.40 6.06
CA VAL A 8 2.09 1.66 5.98
C VAL A 8 2.90 2.66 5.17
N TYR A 9 2.51 2.90 3.92
CA TYR A 9 3.27 3.72 2.99
C TYR A 9 2.42 4.79 2.32
N ALA A 10 3.07 5.75 1.67
CA ALA A 10 2.40 6.92 1.10
C ALA A 10 1.78 6.61 -0.26
N HIS A 11 2.47 5.88 -1.13
CA HIS A 11 2.06 5.64 -2.52
C HIS A 11 2.14 4.16 -2.90
N PRO A 12 1.36 3.73 -3.92
CA PRO A 12 1.53 2.41 -4.54
C PRO A 12 2.94 2.31 -5.12
N ASP A 13 3.69 1.26 -4.81
CA ASP A 13 5.14 1.02 -5.07
C ASP A 13 6.13 1.24 -3.90
N ASP A 14 5.82 2.08 -2.92
CA ASP A 14 6.75 2.43 -1.83
C ASP A 14 7.17 1.19 -1.03
N ASP A 15 6.22 0.29 -0.77
CA ASP A 15 6.43 -0.95 -0.03
C ASP A 15 7.32 -1.94 -0.80
N THR A 16 7.25 -1.90 -2.13
CA THR A 16 7.95 -2.80 -3.03
C THR A 16 9.44 -2.50 -3.01
N TYR A 17 9.83 -1.21 -2.93
CA TYR A 17 11.23 -0.82 -2.75
C TYR A 17 11.80 -1.26 -1.39
N GLY A 18 11.00 -1.20 -0.33
CA GLY A 18 11.45 -1.46 1.04
C GLY A 18 11.37 -2.92 1.48
N LEU A 19 10.34 -3.65 1.06
CA LEU A 19 9.91 -4.90 1.67
C LEU A 19 9.62 -6.06 0.71
N ALA A 20 9.65 -5.86 -0.62
CA ALA A 20 9.38 -6.94 -1.58
C ALA A 20 10.20 -8.21 -1.32
N GLY A 21 11.49 -8.05 -0.98
CA GLY A 21 12.35 -9.17 -0.60
C GLY A 21 11.92 -9.87 0.69
N THR A 22 11.47 -9.10 1.69
CA THR A 22 10.91 -9.65 2.94
C THR A 22 9.65 -10.44 2.66
N TYR A 23 8.74 -9.93 1.82
CA TYR A 23 7.52 -10.65 1.44
C TYR A 23 7.85 -11.96 0.74
N ALA A 24 8.72 -11.92 -0.28
CA ALA A 24 9.12 -13.08 -1.06
C ALA A 24 9.78 -14.18 -0.19
N LEU A 25 10.61 -13.80 0.79
CA LEU A 25 11.28 -14.75 1.68
C LEU A 25 10.35 -15.36 2.75
N ASN A 26 9.21 -14.74 3.02
CA ASN A 26 8.29 -15.15 4.10
C ASN A 26 6.92 -15.62 3.58
N GLN A 27 6.82 -15.98 2.30
CA GLN A 27 5.62 -16.56 1.69
C GLN A 27 5.04 -17.70 2.56
N GLY A 28 3.73 -17.65 2.82
CA GLY A 28 3.02 -18.64 3.65
C GLY A 28 3.26 -18.56 5.16
N ASN A 29 4.22 -17.74 5.62
CA ASN A 29 4.52 -17.52 7.04
C ASN A 29 4.19 -16.11 7.52
N LEU A 30 3.77 -15.24 6.60
CA LEU A 30 3.41 -13.84 6.85
C LEU A 30 1.93 -13.60 6.50
N ALA A 31 1.17 -13.11 7.46
CA ALA A 31 -0.11 -12.46 7.23
C ALA A 31 0.18 -10.95 7.09
N LEU A 32 0.13 -10.49 5.84
CA LEU A 32 0.51 -9.14 5.46
C LEU A 32 -0.74 -8.25 5.37
N THR A 33 -0.67 -7.08 5.99
CA THR A 33 -1.59 -5.96 5.76
C THR A 33 -0.79 -4.83 5.12
N VAL A 34 -1.28 -4.28 4.01
CA VAL A 34 -0.67 -3.12 3.34
C VAL A 34 -1.65 -1.95 3.43
N VAL A 35 -1.19 -0.81 3.89
CA VAL A 35 -1.94 0.44 3.92
C VAL A 35 -1.21 1.44 3.03
N VAL A 36 -1.90 1.95 2.03
CA VAL A 36 -1.38 2.95 1.11
C VAL A 36 -2.19 4.23 1.29
N ALA A 37 -1.53 5.32 1.70
CA ALA A 37 -2.22 6.55 2.08
C ALA A 37 -2.88 7.24 0.88
N SER A 38 -2.23 7.25 -0.29
CA SER A 38 -2.76 7.80 -1.54
C SER A 38 -2.90 6.74 -2.63
N SER A 39 -3.59 7.05 -3.72
CA SER A 39 -3.65 6.18 -4.91
C SER A 39 -2.58 6.55 -5.94
N GLY A 40 -1.67 7.48 -5.62
CA GLY A 40 -0.58 7.87 -6.51
C GLY A 40 -1.03 8.64 -7.76
N GLU A 41 -2.21 9.24 -7.73
CA GLU A 41 -2.87 9.84 -8.87
C GLU A 41 -2.21 11.14 -9.37
N ALA A 42 -1.23 11.69 -8.63
CA ALA A 42 -0.42 12.85 -9.05
C ALA A 42 0.94 12.44 -9.65
N GLY A 43 1.28 11.14 -9.62
CA GLY A 43 2.53 10.60 -10.15
C GLY A 43 2.74 10.82 -11.66
N PRO A 44 3.99 10.73 -12.15
CA PRO A 44 4.28 10.85 -13.58
C PRO A 44 3.72 9.67 -14.39
N ILE A 45 3.35 9.92 -15.65
CA ILE A 45 2.95 8.88 -16.60
C ILE A 45 4.10 8.69 -17.59
N ALA A 46 4.75 7.53 -17.56
CA ALA A 46 5.90 7.24 -18.44
C ALA A 46 5.47 6.97 -19.89
N ASP A 47 4.34 6.28 -20.08
CA ASP A 47 3.77 5.96 -21.38
C ASP A 47 2.29 6.38 -21.42
N SER A 48 2.00 7.45 -22.17
CA SER A 48 0.65 8.00 -22.32
C SER A 48 -0.30 7.10 -23.12
N SER A 49 0.20 6.04 -23.76
CA SER A 49 -0.65 5.03 -24.40
C SER A 49 -1.21 4.01 -23.40
N LEU A 50 -0.59 3.89 -22.22
CA LEU A 50 -0.94 2.92 -21.18
C LEU A 50 -1.78 3.53 -20.04
N ALA A 51 -1.68 4.84 -19.82
CA ALA A 51 -2.40 5.54 -18.76
C ALA A 51 -2.81 6.96 -19.14
N ALA A 52 -3.89 7.42 -18.52
CA ALA A 52 -4.36 8.79 -18.55
C ALA A 52 -4.54 9.30 -17.12
N ARG A 53 -4.43 10.62 -16.91
CA ARG A 53 -4.46 11.22 -15.56
C ARG A 53 -5.74 10.84 -14.80
N GLU A 54 -6.85 10.81 -15.51
CA GLU A 54 -8.19 10.56 -14.99
C GLU A 54 -8.34 9.14 -14.41
N HIS A 55 -7.54 8.18 -14.88
CA HIS A 55 -7.62 6.78 -14.45
C HIS A 55 -6.33 6.30 -13.76
N LEU A 56 -5.37 7.21 -13.48
CA LEU A 56 -4.07 6.80 -12.96
C LEU A 56 -4.17 6.13 -11.58
N ALA A 57 -5.07 6.62 -10.72
CA ALA A 57 -5.35 6.00 -9.41
C ALA A 57 -5.69 4.51 -9.56
N GLU A 58 -6.68 4.19 -10.40
CA GLU A 58 -7.14 2.81 -10.61
C GLU A 58 -6.07 1.92 -11.23
N ILE A 59 -5.24 2.50 -12.12
CA ILE A 59 -4.11 1.79 -12.73
C ILE A 59 -3.07 1.45 -11.66
N ARG A 60 -2.68 2.41 -10.83
CA ARG A 60 -1.66 2.20 -9.79
C ARG A 60 -2.14 1.28 -8.67
N GLU A 61 -3.41 1.34 -8.27
CA GLU A 61 -3.98 0.36 -7.32
C GLU A 61 -3.90 -1.06 -7.89
N ARG A 62 -4.13 -1.25 -9.19
CA ARG A 62 -3.95 -2.56 -9.85
C ARG A 62 -2.48 -2.97 -9.96
N GLU A 63 -1.58 -2.03 -10.21
CA GLU A 63 -0.14 -2.29 -10.26
C GLU A 63 0.40 -2.76 -8.91
N GLU A 64 -0.03 -2.14 -7.80
CA GLU A 64 0.29 -2.55 -6.44
C GLU A 64 -0.13 -4.01 -6.17
N LEU A 65 -1.39 -4.34 -6.48
CA LEU A 65 -1.90 -5.71 -6.31
C LEU A 65 -1.12 -6.71 -7.17
N ALA A 66 -0.73 -6.32 -8.39
CA ALA A 66 0.08 -7.15 -9.26
C ALA A 66 1.52 -7.32 -8.73
N ALA A 67 2.10 -6.28 -8.14
CA ALA A 67 3.43 -6.33 -7.53
C ALA A 67 3.46 -7.28 -6.32
N LEU A 68 2.46 -7.19 -5.45
CA LEU A 68 2.28 -8.12 -4.33
C LEU A 68 2.13 -9.57 -4.82
N ALA A 69 1.33 -9.80 -5.87
CA ALA A 69 1.18 -11.12 -6.47
C ALA A 69 2.51 -11.64 -7.06
N ALA A 70 3.30 -10.79 -7.70
CA ALA A 70 4.59 -11.16 -8.29
C ALA A 70 5.60 -11.66 -7.25
N VAL A 71 5.46 -11.23 -5.99
CA VAL A 71 6.30 -11.68 -4.85
C VAL A 71 5.61 -12.69 -3.95
N GLY A 72 4.49 -13.29 -4.40
CA GLY A 72 3.73 -14.32 -3.67
C GLY A 72 3.02 -13.81 -2.41
N ALA A 73 2.65 -12.53 -2.41
CA ALA A 73 1.88 -11.86 -1.36
C ALA A 73 0.47 -11.45 -1.87
N ASP A 74 -0.09 -12.16 -2.84
CA ASP A 74 -1.44 -11.94 -3.39
C ASP A 74 -2.56 -12.11 -2.36
N GLY A 75 -2.30 -12.79 -1.25
CA GLY A 75 -3.21 -12.91 -0.11
C GLY A 75 -3.13 -11.76 0.90
N ALA A 76 -2.39 -10.67 0.61
CA ALA A 76 -2.30 -9.51 1.48
C ALA A 76 -3.64 -8.78 1.63
N ASP A 77 -3.90 -8.27 2.84
CA ASP A 77 -5.04 -7.39 3.12
C ASP A 77 -4.65 -5.94 2.81
N VAL A 78 -5.07 -5.44 1.65
CA VAL A 78 -4.63 -4.14 1.10
C VAL A 78 -5.69 -3.06 1.28
N HIS A 79 -5.29 -1.93 1.85
CA HIS A 79 -6.13 -0.77 2.15
C HIS A 79 -5.62 0.48 1.44
N PHE A 80 -6.31 0.89 0.38
CA PHE A 80 -6.10 2.19 -0.25
C PHE A 80 -6.93 3.24 0.47
N LEU A 81 -6.30 4.17 1.20
CA LEU A 81 -7.00 5.22 1.95
C LEU A 81 -7.45 6.37 1.04
N ARG A 82 -6.80 6.54 -0.12
CA ARG A 82 -7.13 7.52 -1.17
C ARG A 82 -7.13 8.97 -0.68
N PHE A 83 -6.26 9.31 0.26
CA PHE A 83 -5.93 10.70 0.49
C PHE A 83 -5.20 11.28 -0.74
N PRO A 84 -5.30 12.60 -0.98
CA PRO A 84 -4.67 13.20 -2.15
C PRO A 84 -3.16 12.96 -2.19
N ASP A 85 -2.68 12.45 -3.32
CA ASP A 85 -1.24 12.33 -3.62
C ASP A 85 -0.60 13.73 -3.62
N GLY A 86 0.52 13.88 -2.91
CA GLY A 86 1.16 15.17 -2.62
C GLY A 86 0.44 16.04 -1.58
N GLY A 87 -0.73 15.64 -1.08
CA GLY A 87 -1.55 16.40 -0.12
C GLY A 87 -1.58 15.84 1.31
N LEU A 88 -0.83 14.77 1.61
CA LEU A 88 -0.85 14.13 2.93
C LEU A 88 -0.45 15.05 4.08
N ALA A 89 0.47 16.00 3.85
CA ALA A 89 0.90 16.97 4.86
C ALA A 89 -0.21 17.97 5.24
N ASP A 90 -1.13 18.23 4.31
CA ASP A 90 -2.25 19.15 4.48
C ASP A 90 -3.56 18.42 4.84
N ALA A 91 -3.57 17.09 4.79
CA ALA A 91 -4.72 16.28 5.16
C ALA A 91 -5.04 16.46 6.65
N PRO A 92 -6.33 16.38 7.05
CA PRO A 92 -6.70 16.45 8.47
C PRO A 92 -5.98 15.34 9.26
N HIS A 93 -5.06 15.74 10.14
CA HIS A 93 -4.19 14.80 10.85
C HIS A 93 -4.97 13.72 11.61
N GLU A 94 -6.06 14.11 12.27
CA GLU A 94 -6.90 13.19 13.04
C GLU A 94 -7.58 12.15 12.14
N GLU A 95 -8.02 12.53 10.93
CA GLU A 95 -8.66 11.63 9.97
C GLU A 95 -7.66 10.60 9.40
N LEU A 96 -6.44 11.05 9.08
CA LEU A 96 -5.36 10.17 8.61
C LEU A 96 -4.97 9.18 9.71
N VAL A 97 -4.79 9.66 10.94
CA VAL A 97 -4.47 8.82 12.11
C VAL A 97 -5.59 7.81 12.37
N GLU A 98 -6.85 8.23 12.35
CA GLU A 98 -7.99 7.34 12.58
C GLU A 98 -8.08 6.25 11.51
N SER A 99 -7.90 6.62 10.24
CA SER A 99 -7.94 5.68 9.11
C SER A 99 -6.90 4.57 9.25
N ILE A 100 -5.65 4.93 9.54
CA ILE A 100 -4.57 3.96 9.77
C ILE A 100 -4.82 3.16 11.06
N THR A 101 -5.22 3.82 12.13
CA THR A 101 -5.47 3.19 13.45
C THR A 101 -6.55 2.11 13.35
N ARG A 102 -7.62 2.34 12.60
CA ARG A 102 -8.68 1.35 12.37
C ARG A 102 -8.12 0.07 11.76
N VAL A 103 -7.36 0.19 10.67
CA VAL A 103 -6.74 -0.97 10.00
C VAL A 103 -5.79 -1.70 10.94
N LEU A 104 -4.91 -0.98 11.64
CA LEU A 104 -3.95 -1.60 12.56
C LEU A 104 -4.65 -2.31 13.75
N ARG A 105 -5.76 -1.78 14.25
CA ARG A 105 -6.55 -2.42 15.33
C ARG A 105 -7.21 -3.71 14.87
N GLU A 106 -7.67 -3.77 13.62
CA GLU A 106 -8.27 -4.96 13.02
C GLU A 106 -7.20 -6.03 12.73
N ALA A 107 -6.11 -5.64 12.06
CA ALA A 107 -5.00 -6.51 11.70
C ALA A 107 -4.19 -7.01 12.92
N ARG A 108 -4.15 -6.23 14.01
CA ARG A 108 -3.36 -6.49 15.23
C ARG A 108 -1.92 -6.93 14.89
N PRO A 109 -1.16 -6.18 14.09
CA PRO A 109 0.15 -6.61 13.63
C PRO A 109 1.13 -6.70 14.82
N GLN A 110 2.12 -7.58 14.68
CA GLN A 110 3.24 -7.67 15.63
C GLN A 110 4.40 -6.74 15.23
N VAL A 111 4.50 -6.43 13.94
CA VAL A 111 5.49 -5.53 13.36
C VAL A 111 4.77 -4.52 12.47
N VAL A 112 5.12 -3.25 12.62
CA VAL A 112 4.69 -2.18 11.70
C VAL A 112 5.94 -1.62 11.03
N VAL A 113 5.88 -1.42 9.72
CA VAL A 113 6.93 -0.78 8.92
C VAL A 113 6.31 0.37 8.13
N THR A 114 7.03 1.48 7.98
CA THR A 114 6.60 2.70 7.30
C THR A 114 7.81 3.40 6.68
#